data_AF-A0A1A0II29-F1
#
_entry.id   AF-A0A1A0II29-F1
#
_cell.length_a   1.000
_cell.length_b   1.000
_cell.length_c   1.000
_cell.angle_alpha   90.00
_cell.angle_beta   90.00
_cell.angle_gamma   90.00
#
_symmetry.space_group_name_H-M   'P 1'
#
loop_
_entity.id
_entity.type
_entity.pdbx_description
1 polymer ?
#
loop_
_entity_poly.entity_id
_entity_poly.type
_entity_poly.pdbx_seq_one_letter_code
_entity_poly.pdbx_strand_id
1 'polypeptide(L)'
;MSTTVTGCSDNQPTQRAAAPSVNLASAPTNVQWADFHGMRIPQAKEGPHDFTDAVAPDGFDRSPVGAALDAINATVRLSVAHDGEWPTVVRKLVAPGATRDAFITSRIQLSTTSDVPAAEAPTIQGWKVTSFDPSKATVDIYSQMPDGSHTLNHTTVLWTSAGDWQLLLPESTATTSPVVAVAATPADMVRVRTT
;
A
#
# COMPACT_ATOMS: atom_id res chain seq x y z
N MET A 1 -12.31 31.86 -63.08
CA MET A 1 -11.22 32.41 -62.26
C MET A 1 -11.34 31.75 -60.89
N SER A 2 -10.53 30.73 -60.65
CA SER A 2 -10.60 29.91 -59.43
C SER A 2 -9.38 30.23 -58.58
N THR A 3 -9.60 30.77 -57.39
CA THR A 3 -8.55 31.19 -56.45
C THR A 3 -8.32 30.06 -55.46
N THR A 4 -7.19 29.38 -55.55
CA THR A 4 -6.69 28.46 -54.51
C THR A 4 -5.81 29.24 -53.55
N VAL A 5 -6.24 29.38 -52.29
CA VAL A 5 -5.37 29.85 -51.20
C VAL A 5 -4.90 28.64 -50.40
N THR A 6 -3.60 28.37 -50.51
CA THR A 6 -2.83 27.42 -49.71
C THR A 6 -2.60 28.03 -48.33
N GLY A 7 -3.24 27.48 -47.30
CA GLY A 7 -2.91 27.78 -45.90
C GLY A 7 -1.82 26.84 -45.42
N CYS A 8 -0.64 27.37 -45.11
CA CYS A 8 0.46 26.63 -44.48
C CYS A 8 0.03 26.17 -43.07
N SER A 9 0.03 24.86 -42.85
CA SER A 9 -0.07 24.28 -41.51
C SER A 9 1.34 24.18 -40.95
N ASP A 10 1.71 25.10 -40.08
CA ASP A 10 2.95 25.03 -39.29
C ASP A 10 2.78 23.94 -38.22
N ASN A 11 3.03 22.69 -38.62
CA ASN A 11 3.15 21.58 -37.68
C ASN A 11 4.51 21.65 -37.00
N GLN A 12 4.65 22.54 -36.02
CA GLN A 12 5.70 22.39 -35.02
C GLN A 12 5.27 21.26 -34.08
N PRO A 13 5.98 20.12 -34.02
CA PRO A 13 5.74 19.17 -32.96
C PRO A 13 6.12 19.88 -31.67
N THR A 14 5.12 20.31 -30.91
CA THR A 14 5.32 20.66 -29.50
C THR A 14 5.82 19.39 -28.85
N GLN A 15 7.14 19.32 -28.66
CA GLN A 15 7.79 18.30 -27.87
C GLN A 15 7.22 18.45 -26.46
N ARG A 16 6.15 17.70 -26.18
CA ARG A 16 5.54 17.60 -24.85
C ARG A 16 6.69 17.22 -23.93
N ALA A 17 7.09 18.16 -23.07
CA ALA A 17 8.07 17.90 -22.04
C ALA A 17 7.65 16.61 -21.33
N ALA A 18 8.52 15.60 -21.34
CA ALA A 18 8.26 14.37 -20.62
C ALA A 18 7.97 14.74 -19.17
N ALA A 19 6.84 14.27 -18.63
CA ALA A 19 6.55 14.45 -17.22
C ALA A 19 7.75 13.90 -16.41
N PRO A 20 8.14 14.56 -15.31
CA PRO A 20 9.25 14.07 -14.49
C PRO A 20 8.99 12.61 -14.10
N SER A 21 9.97 11.74 -14.37
CA SER A 21 9.90 10.33 -13.99
C SER A 21 9.92 10.21 -12.48
N VAL A 22 8.88 9.65 -11.88
CA VAL A 22 8.80 9.39 -10.44
C VAL A 22 9.73 8.24 -10.07
N ASN A 23 10.57 8.42 -9.04
CA ASN A 23 11.44 7.35 -8.54
C ASN A 23 10.67 6.43 -7.57
N LEU A 24 10.29 5.25 -8.07
CA LEU A 24 9.56 4.23 -7.31
C LEU A 24 10.39 3.51 -6.24
N ALA A 25 11.72 3.59 -6.32
CA ALA A 25 12.65 2.92 -5.41
C ALA A 25 13.26 3.88 -4.37
N SER A 26 12.62 5.03 -4.14
CA SER A 26 13.06 5.99 -3.13
C SER A 26 13.02 5.35 -1.74
N ALA A 27 14.09 5.49 -0.96
CA ALA A 27 14.12 5.00 0.41
C ALA A 27 13.33 5.93 1.35
N PRO A 28 12.64 5.40 2.37
CA PRO A 28 11.98 6.22 3.39
C PRO A 28 13.00 6.98 4.23
N THR A 29 12.60 8.12 4.77
CA THR A 29 13.45 8.93 5.66
C THR A 29 13.00 8.83 7.10
N ASN A 30 13.94 8.76 8.05
CA ASN A 30 13.67 8.67 9.49
C ASN A 30 12.73 7.52 9.88
N VAL A 31 13.02 6.30 9.41
CA VAL A 31 12.21 5.13 9.72
C VAL A 31 12.12 4.90 11.24
N GLN A 32 10.90 4.74 11.73
CA GLN A 32 10.55 4.33 13.09
C GLN A 32 9.62 3.11 13.01
N TRP A 33 9.43 2.43 14.14
CA TRP A 33 8.58 1.24 14.21
C TRP A 33 7.53 1.42 15.30
N ALA A 34 6.28 1.10 14.97
CA ALA A 34 5.18 1.02 15.91
C ALA A 34 4.78 -0.44 16.15
N ASP A 35 4.40 -0.76 17.38
CA ASP A 35 3.82 -2.05 17.72
C ASP A 35 2.29 -2.02 17.57
N PHE A 36 1.72 -3.07 17.00
CA PHE A 36 0.27 -3.27 16.85
C PHE A 36 -0.06 -4.76 16.94
N HIS A 37 -0.66 -5.19 18.05
CA HIS A 37 -1.06 -6.58 18.33
C HIS A 37 0.03 -7.63 18.02
N GLY A 38 1.25 -7.39 18.50
CA GLY A 38 2.39 -8.29 18.31
C GLY A 38 3.12 -8.15 16.97
N MET A 39 2.64 -7.28 16.08
CA MET A 39 3.30 -6.95 14.81
C MET A 39 4.06 -5.62 14.90
N ARG A 40 5.19 -5.53 14.21
CA ARG A 40 5.94 -4.28 14.02
C ARG A 40 5.62 -3.66 12.67
N ILE A 41 5.19 -2.41 12.68
CA ILE A 41 4.77 -1.67 11.48
C ILE A 41 5.71 -0.47 11.28
N PRO A 42 6.29 -0.29 10.09
CA PRO A 42 7.15 0.84 9.85
C PRO A 42 6.37 2.13 9.64
N GLN A 43 7.00 3.21 10.09
CA GLN A 43 6.57 4.59 9.94
C GLN A 43 7.79 5.39 9.48
N ALA A 44 7.58 6.50 8.80
CA ALA A 44 8.67 7.34 8.33
C ALA A 44 8.21 8.80 8.28
N LYS A 45 9.10 9.69 7.85
CA LYS A 45 8.72 11.06 7.55
C LYS A 45 7.64 11.15 6.48
N GLU A 46 7.52 10.17 5.59
CA GLU A 46 6.49 10.14 4.55
C GLU A 46 5.13 9.64 5.06
N GLY A 47 4.99 9.38 6.37
CA GLY A 47 3.74 9.07 7.04
C GLY A 47 3.80 7.82 7.94
N PRO A 48 2.75 7.60 8.75
CA PRO A 48 1.61 8.49 8.94
C PRO A 48 1.98 9.77 9.71
N HIS A 49 1.26 10.86 9.45
CA HIS A 49 1.47 12.17 10.09
C HIS A 49 0.47 12.47 11.20
N ASP A 50 -0.71 11.82 11.18
CA ASP A 50 -1.75 11.97 12.18
C ASP A 50 -1.97 10.64 12.92
N PHE A 51 -1.85 10.71 14.24
CA PHE A 51 -1.95 9.59 15.18
C PHE A 51 -3.14 9.72 16.13
N THR A 52 -4.08 10.64 15.86
CA THR A 52 -5.27 10.85 16.68
C THR A 52 -6.08 9.56 16.86
N ASP A 53 -6.08 8.71 15.84
CA ASP A 53 -6.62 7.35 15.89
C ASP A 53 -5.47 6.33 15.79
N ALA A 54 -4.98 5.84 16.92
CA ALA A 54 -3.87 4.88 16.96
C ALA A 54 -4.21 3.52 16.33
N VAL A 55 -5.49 3.19 16.15
CA VAL A 55 -5.96 1.95 15.49
C VAL A 55 -5.83 2.06 13.97
N ALA A 56 -6.03 3.27 13.43
CA ALA A 56 -5.94 3.56 12.01
C ALA A 56 -5.37 4.97 11.78
N PRO A 57 -4.04 5.15 11.98
CA PRO A 57 -3.36 6.41 11.74
C PRO A 57 -3.36 6.72 10.24
N ASP A 58 -3.37 8.00 9.92
CA ASP A 58 -3.53 8.52 8.56
C ASP A 58 -2.60 9.70 8.28
N GLY A 59 -2.76 10.31 7.12
CA GLY A 59 -1.90 11.38 6.62
C GLY A 59 -0.60 10.82 6.07
N PHE A 60 -0.68 9.91 5.10
CA PHE A 60 0.50 9.50 4.35
C PHE A 60 0.75 10.45 3.17
N ASP A 61 2.02 10.68 2.86
CA ASP A 61 2.37 11.53 1.72
C ASP A 61 1.84 10.92 0.42
N ARG A 62 1.37 11.77 -0.49
CA ARG A 62 0.93 11.38 -1.83
C ARG A 62 2.12 11.10 -2.76
N SER A 63 2.96 10.15 -2.37
CA SER A 63 4.22 9.74 -2.98
C SER A 63 4.34 8.21 -3.03
N PRO A 64 5.27 7.62 -3.81
CA PRO A 64 5.48 6.17 -3.80
C PRO A 64 5.81 5.60 -2.41
N VAL A 65 6.60 6.33 -1.62
CA VAL A 65 7.00 5.89 -0.27
C VAL A 65 5.81 5.95 0.69
N GLY A 66 5.07 7.05 0.69
CA GLY A 66 3.86 7.19 1.52
C GLY A 66 2.81 6.13 1.18
N ALA A 67 2.58 5.86 -0.10
CA ALA A 67 1.68 4.80 -0.55
C ALA A 67 2.12 3.40 -0.10
N ALA A 68 3.43 3.11 -0.09
CA ALA A 68 3.95 1.84 0.40
C ALA A 68 3.83 1.69 1.93
N LEU A 69 4.08 2.76 2.68
CA LEU A 69 3.90 2.79 4.13
C LEU A 69 2.44 2.61 4.54
N ASP A 70 1.51 3.24 3.79
CA ASP A 70 0.07 3.01 3.95
C ASP A 70 -0.28 1.55 3.64
N ALA A 71 0.16 1.02 2.49
CA ALA A 71 -0.12 -0.36 2.11
C ALA A 71 0.30 -1.37 3.19
N ILE A 72 1.47 -1.18 3.79
CA ILE A 72 1.95 -2.01 4.92
C ILE A 72 1.09 -1.78 6.16
N ASN A 73 0.81 -0.53 6.55
CA ASN A 73 -0.02 -0.21 7.72
C ASN A 73 -1.42 -0.84 7.58
N ALA A 74 -2.11 -0.59 6.47
CA ALA A 74 -3.43 -1.10 6.19
C ALA A 74 -3.44 -2.63 6.17
N THR A 75 -2.48 -3.26 5.49
CA THR A 75 -2.40 -4.73 5.42
C THR A 75 -2.20 -5.37 6.78
N VAL A 76 -1.22 -4.89 7.57
CA VAL A 76 -0.94 -5.46 8.89
C VAL A 76 -2.13 -5.23 9.81
N ARG A 77 -2.62 -3.99 9.90
CA ARG A 77 -3.73 -3.65 10.79
C ARG A 77 -5.00 -4.41 10.44
N LEU A 78 -5.31 -4.57 9.15
CA LEU A 78 -6.46 -5.36 8.70
C LEU A 78 -6.37 -6.84 9.10
N SER A 79 -5.14 -7.38 9.16
CA SER A 79 -4.89 -8.80 9.45
C SER A 79 -5.00 -9.14 10.93
N VAL A 80 -4.58 -8.22 11.82
CA VAL A 80 -4.43 -8.52 13.26
C VAL A 80 -5.33 -7.69 14.18
N ALA A 81 -6.10 -6.73 13.63
CA ALA A 81 -7.01 -5.93 14.45
C ALA A 81 -7.99 -6.79 15.24
N HIS A 82 -8.17 -6.43 16.50
CA HIS A 82 -9.14 -7.09 17.35
C HIS A 82 -10.57 -6.74 16.93
N ASP A 83 -11.54 -7.54 17.38
CA ASP A 83 -12.94 -7.43 16.95
C ASP A 83 -13.55 -6.03 17.20
N GLY A 84 -13.13 -5.33 18.25
CA GLY A 84 -13.59 -3.97 18.56
C GLY A 84 -12.97 -2.87 17.68
N GLU A 85 -11.81 -3.14 17.08
CA GLU A 85 -11.03 -2.18 16.28
C GLU A 85 -11.27 -2.34 14.79
N TRP A 86 -11.60 -3.57 14.38
CA TRP A 86 -11.79 -3.97 13.00
C TRP A 86 -12.76 -3.07 12.22
N PRO A 87 -13.92 -2.62 12.78
CA PRO A 87 -14.79 -1.67 12.09
C PRO A 87 -14.13 -0.33 11.77
N THR A 88 -13.21 0.14 12.62
CA THR A 88 -12.44 1.36 12.39
C THR A 88 -11.36 1.14 11.34
N VAL A 89 -10.61 0.05 11.44
CA VAL A 89 -9.59 -0.33 10.45
C VAL A 89 -10.20 -0.40 9.05
N VAL A 90 -11.31 -1.12 8.87
CA VAL A 90 -11.92 -1.22 7.53
C VAL A 90 -12.51 0.09 7.05
N ARG A 91 -13.13 0.87 7.93
CA ARG A 91 -13.71 2.15 7.53
C ARG A 91 -12.66 3.14 7.04
N LYS A 92 -11.51 3.21 7.73
CA LYS A 92 -10.47 4.22 7.49
C LYS A 92 -9.39 3.76 6.51
N LEU A 93 -8.99 2.48 6.54
CA LEU A 93 -7.82 1.97 5.80
C LEU A 93 -8.18 1.16 4.56
N VAL A 94 -9.45 0.82 4.33
CA VAL A 94 -9.86 0.01 3.18
C VAL A 94 -10.77 0.81 2.25
N ALA A 95 -10.41 0.83 0.97
CA ALA A 95 -11.13 1.59 -0.05
C ALA A 95 -12.59 1.12 -0.15
N PRO A 96 -13.56 2.04 -0.30
CA PRO A 96 -14.96 1.68 -0.46
C PRO A 96 -15.19 0.90 -1.76
N GLY A 97 -16.10 -0.08 -1.72
CA GLY A 97 -16.47 -0.86 -2.90
C GLY A 97 -17.10 -2.21 -2.54
N ALA A 98 -17.70 -2.88 -3.52
CA ALA A 98 -18.40 -4.15 -3.32
C ALA A 98 -17.51 -5.23 -2.68
N THR A 99 -16.22 -5.27 -3.04
CA THR A 99 -15.24 -6.21 -2.48
C THR A 99 -15.01 -5.97 -0.99
N ARG A 100 -14.97 -4.71 -0.54
CA ARG A 100 -14.92 -4.37 0.89
C ARG A 100 -16.19 -4.82 1.60
N ASP A 101 -17.36 -4.59 1.02
CA ASP A 101 -18.64 -4.95 1.64
C ASP A 101 -18.80 -6.47 1.78
N ALA A 102 -18.36 -7.22 0.76
CA ALA A 102 -18.29 -8.67 0.81
C ALA A 102 -17.31 -9.15 1.90
N PHE A 103 -16.13 -8.54 1.99
CA PHE A 103 -15.14 -8.86 3.01
C PHE A 103 -15.66 -8.62 4.44
N ILE A 104 -16.36 -7.50 4.67
CA ILE A 104 -17.05 -7.23 5.94
C ILE A 104 -18.01 -8.35 6.29
N THR A 105 -18.83 -8.78 5.33
CA THR A 105 -19.79 -9.87 5.55
C THR A 105 -19.08 -11.17 5.93
N SER A 106 -17.99 -11.52 5.26
CA SER A 106 -17.21 -12.73 5.56
C SER A 106 -16.52 -12.66 6.92
N ARG A 107 -15.99 -11.48 7.30
CA ARG A 107 -15.20 -11.33 8.53
C ARG A 107 -16.03 -11.38 9.81
N ILE A 108 -17.34 -11.14 9.75
CA ILE A 108 -18.27 -11.30 10.90
C ILE A 108 -18.20 -12.72 11.50
N GLN A 109 -17.81 -13.72 10.71
CA GLN A 109 -17.71 -15.11 11.14
C GLN A 109 -16.41 -15.45 11.87
N LEU A 110 -15.45 -14.52 11.89
CA LEU A 110 -14.15 -14.70 12.53
C LEU A 110 -14.10 -13.87 13.81
N SER A 111 -13.28 -14.29 14.77
CA SER A 111 -13.02 -13.54 16.00
C SER A 111 -11.51 -13.49 16.24
N THR A 112 -11.00 -12.29 16.51
CA THR A 112 -9.61 -12.04 16.87
C THR A 112 -9.61 -11.24 18.16
N THR A 113 -9.13 -11.85 19.24
CA THR A 113 -9.17 -11.28 20.59
C THR A 113 -7.83 -11.33 21.32
N SER A 114 -6.80 -11.89 20.67
CA SER A 114 -5.46 -12.01 21.22
C SER A 114 -4.43 -11.54 20.20
N ASP A 115 -3.39 -10.90 20.71
CA ASP A 115 -2.24 -10.47 19.94
C ASP A 115 -1.53 -11.65 19.26
N VAL A 116 -0.80 -11.37 18.18
CA VAL A 116 0.06 -12.36 17.53
C VAL A 116 1.22 -12.70 18.48
N PRO A 117 1.43 -13.98 18.83
CA PRO A 117 2.58 -14.38 19.63
C PRO A 117 3.90 -13.98 18.96
N ALA A 118 4.89 -13.53 19.73
CA ALA A 118 6.18 -13.08 19.18
C ALA A 118 6.89 -14.16 18.35
N ALA A 119 6.70 -15.45 18.70
CA ALA A 119 7.25 -16.57 17.94
C ALA A 119 6.51 -16.87 16.63
N GLU A 120 5.36 -16.24 16.40
CA GLU A 120 4.49 -16.44 15.24
C GLU A 120 4.42 -15.19 14.34
N ALA A 121 4.93 -14.04 14.80
CA ALA A 121 4.86 -12.76 14.10
C ALA A 121 5.77 -12.71 12.87
N PRO A 122 5.23 -12.51 11.65
CA PRO A 122 6.05 -12.22 10.48
C PRO A 122 6.76 -10.86 10.61
N THR A 123 7.95 -10.75 10.01
CA THR A 123 8.71 -9.49 9.97
C THR A 123 8.70 -8.89 8.58
N ILE A 124 8.22 -7.64 8.45
CA ILE A 124 8.27 -6.87 7.20
C ILE A 124 9.74 -6.58 6.84
N GLN A 125 10.15 -7.01 5.64
CA GLN A 125 11.53 -6.87 5.16
C GLN A 125 11.72 -5.63 4.26
N GLY A 126 10.67 -5.25 3.54
CA GLY A 126 10.77 -4.27 2.47
C GLY A 126 9.57 -4.28 1.55
N TRP A 127 9.66 -3.45 0.51
CA TRP A 127 8.66 -3.37 -0.53
C TRP A 127 9.25 -3.03 -1.89
N LYS A 128 8.46 -3.24 -2.94
CA LYS A 128 8.64 -2.63 -4.27
C LYS A 128 7.36 -1.94 -4.68
N VAL A 129 7.44 -0.67 -5.06
CA VAL A 129 6.35 0.00 -5.76
C VAL A 129 6.46 -0.38 -7.24
N THR A 130 5.48 -1.11 -7.75
CA THR A 130 5.49 -1.63 -9.13
C THR A 130 4.77 -0.69 -10.09
N SER A 131 3.84 0.13 -9.59
CA SER A 131 3.26 1.25 -10.32
C SER A 131 2.83 2.36 -9.37
N PHE A 132 2.90 3.60 -9.83
CA PHE A 132 2.45 4.76 -9.08
C PHE A 132 1.94 5.85 -10.02
N ASP A 133 0.76 6.34 -9.71
CA ASP A 133 0.32 7.69 -10.01
C ASP A 133 -0.31 8.28 -8.74
N PRO A 134 -0.51 9.61 -8.65
CA PRO A 134 -1.06 10.20 -7.43
C PRO A 134 -2.43 9.65 -7.01
N SER A 135 -3.22 9.01 -7.89
CA SER A 135 -4.50 8.40 -7.54
C SER A 135 -4.42 6.93 -7.12
N LYS A 136 -3.33 6.21 -7.48
CA LYS A 136 -3.21 4.77 -7.26
C LYS A 136 -1.75 4.32 -7.20
N ALA A 137 -1.45 3.38 -6.31
CA ALA A 137 -0.19 2.67 -6.29
C ALA A 137 -0.38 1.15 -6.20
N THR A 138 0.51 0.38 -6.82
CA THR A 138 0.63 -1.07 -6.62
C THR A 138 1.94 -1.36 -5.91
N VAL A 139 1.87 -2.14 -4.83
CA VAL A 139 2.96 -2.37 -3.90
C VAL A 139 3.09 -3.86 -3.61
N ASP A 140 4.30 -4.37 -3.85
CA ASP A 140 4.72 -5.70 -3.47
C ASP A 140 5.40 -5.63 -2.10
N ILE A 141 4.80 -6.23 -1.08
CA ILE A 141 5.31 -6.24 0.29
C ILE A 141 5.99 -7.57 0.57
N TYR A 142 7.23 -7.53 1.02
CA TYR A 142 8.01 -8.73 1.33
C TYR A 142 8.09 -8.93 2.84
N SER A 143 7.76 -10.14 3.29
CA SER A 143 7.82 -10.54 4.70
C SER A 143 8.68 -11.78 4.87
N GLN A 144 9.30 -11.90 6.05
CA GLN A 144 9.89 -13.14 6.52
C GLN A 144 8.96 -13.75 7.57
N MET A 145 8.66 -15.04 7.40
CA MET A 145 7.86 -15.82 8.33
C MET A 145 8.75 -16.36 9.46
N PRO A 146 8.17 -16.77 10.60
CA PRO A 146 8.94 -17.29 11.73
C PRO A 146 9.79 -18.53 11.43
N ASP A 147 9.37 -19.35 10.46
CA ASP A 147 10.13 -20.52 9.99
C ASP A 147 11.29 -20.15 9.03
N GLY A 148 11.50 -18.85 8.79
CA GLY A 148 12.52 -18.31 7.90
C GLY A 148 12.11 -18.22 6.43
N SER A 149 10.95 -18.76 6.05
CA SER A 149 10.42 -18.65 4.69
C SER A 149 10.03 -17.21 4.35
N HIS A 150 9.95 -16.89 3.05
CA HIS A 150 9.58 -15.56 2.58
C HIS A 150 8.24 -15.57 1.86
N THR A 151 7.47 -14.52 2.08
CA THR A 151 6.21 -14.27 1.37
C THR A 151 6.25 -12.91 0.67
N LEU A 152 5.51 -12.85 -0.43
CA LEU A 152 5.23 -11.64 -1.18
C LEU A 152 3.72 -11.41 -1.15
N ASN A 153 3.31 -10.23 -0.69
CA ASN A 153 1.93 -9.76 -0.76
C ASN A 153 1.78 -8.67 -1.83
N HIS A 154 0.96 -8.94 -2.85
CA HIS A 154 0.59 -8.01 -3.90
C HIS A 154 -0.59 -7.16 -3.45
N THR A 155 -0.36 -5.86 -3.30
CA THR A 155 -1.37 -4.93 -2.79
C THR A 155 -1.55 -3.74 -3.72
N THR A 156 -2.73 -3.12 -3.66
CA THR A 156 -3.02 -1.86 -4.34
C THR A 156 -3.61 -0.90 -3.33
N VAL A 157 -3.19 0.36 -3.36
CA VAL A 157 -3.80 1.44 -2.58
C VAL A 157 -4.34 2.52 -3.50
N LEU A 158 -5.44 3.14 -3.10
CA LEU A 158 -6.12 4.21 -3.83
C LEU A 158 -6.10 5.49 -3.01
N TRP A 159 -5.77 6.61 -3.65
CA TRP A 159 -5.96 7.92 -3.02
C TRP A 159 -7.44 8.28 -3.09
N THR A 160 -8.07 8.39 -1.93
CA THR A 160 -9.52 8.58 -1.86
C THR A 160 -9.91 10.03 -1.58
N SER A 161 -11.21 10.33 -1.69
CA SER A 161 -11.73 11.64 -1.30
C SER A 161 -11.61 11.94 0.19
N ALA A 162 -11.29 10.93 1.02
CA ALA A 162 -10.96 11.14 2.43
C ALA A 162 -9.63 11.86 2.63
N GLY A 163 -8.84 12.05 1.57
CA GLY A 163 -7.57 12.77 1.63
C GLY A 163 -6.38 11.90 2.02
N ASP A 164 -6.51 10.58 1.91
CA ASP A 164 -5.43 9.63 2.17
C ASP A 164 -5.52 8.38 1.28
N TRP A 165 -4.47 7.58 1.32
CA TRP A 165 -4.42 6.24 0.73
C TRP A 165 -5.34 5.26 1.48
N GLN A 166 -5.92 4.32 0.74
CA GLN A 166 -6.68 3.21 1.32
C GLN A 166 -6.44 1.93 0.51
N LEU A 167 -6.28 0.80 1.20
CA LEU A 167 -6.08 -0.52 0.62
C LEU A 167 -7.30 -0.95 -0.22
N LEU A 168 -7.06 -1.22 -1.49
CA LEU A 168 -8.02 -1.87 -2.37
C LEU A 168 -7.91 -3.39 -2.19
N LEU A 169 -8.99 -4.00 -1.70
CA LEU A 169 -9.03 -5.46 -1.58
C LEU A 169 -9.06 -6.13 -2.95
N PRO A 170 -8.35 -7.26 -3.12
CA PRO A 170 -8.40 -8.04 -4.36
C PRO A 170 -9.82 -8.54 -4.62
N GLU A 171 -10.24 -8.46 -5.89
CA GLU A 171 -11.51 -9.05 -6.33
C GLU A 171 -11.53 -10.56 -6.06
N SER A 172 -12.69 -11.09 -5.65
CA SER A 172 -12.85 -12.54 -5.38
C SER A 172 -12.68 -13.41 -6.64
N THR A 173 -12.78 -12.80 -7.82
CA THR A 173 -12.57 -13.44 -9.12
C THR A 173 -11.12 -13.37 -9.61
N ALA A 174 -10.22 -12.74 -8.85
CA ALA A 174 -8.81 -12.67 -9.20
C ALA A 174 -8.21 -14.08 -9.29
N THR A 175 -7.51 -14.35 -10.39
CA THR A 175 -6.87 -15.65 -10.64
C THR A 175 -5.50 -15.80 -9.98
N THR A 176 -4.98 -14.71 -9.41
CA THR A 176 -3.70 -14.68 -8.70
C THR A 176 -3.95 -14.50 -7.22
N SER A 177 -3.34 -15.36 -6.39
CA SER A 177 -3.37 -15.19 -4.94
C SER A 177 -2.66 -13.89 -4.55
N PRO A 178 -3.24 -13.07 -3.64
CA PRO A 178 -2.60 -11.84 -3.21
C PRO A 178 -1.32 -12.11 -2.42
N VAL A 179 -1.23 -13.24 -1.72
CA VAL A 179 -0.03 -13.66 -1.00
C VAL A 179 0.53 -14.94 -1.63
N VAL A 180 1.82 -14.94 -1.93
CA VAL A 180 2.55 -16.09 -2.49
C VAL A 180 3.85 -16.33 -1.73
N ALA A 181 4.29 -17.59 -1.67
CA ALA A 181 5.62 -17.93 -1.18
C ALA A 181 6.69 -17.58 -2.23
N VAL A 182 7.83 -17.05 -1.78
CA VAL A 182 8.97 -16.71 -2.65
C VAL A 182 10.25 -17.29 -2.08
N ALA A 183 11.20 -17.66 -2.95
CA ALA A 183 12.46 -18.26 -2.53
C ALA A 183 13.39 -17.26 -1.82
N ALA A 184 13.31 -15.98 -2.18
CA ALA A 184 14.13 -14.91 -1.60
C ALA A 184 13.49 -13.53 -1.82
N THR A 185 13.96 -12.53 -1.08
CA THR A 185 13.64 -11.12 -1.32
C THR A 185 14.56 -10.54 -2.40
N PRO A 186 14.06 -9.70 -3.31
CA PRO A 186 14.87 -9.17 -4.40
C PRO A 186 15.85 -8.10 -3.91
N ALA A 187 17.02 -8.02 -4.56
CA ALA A 187 18.09 -7.10 -4.16
C ALA A 187 17.74 -5.62 -4.38
N ASP A 188 16.81 -5.34 -5.29
CA ASP A 188 16.37 -4.00 -5.67
C ASP A 188 15.13 -3.51 -4.89
N MET A 189 14.67 -4.25 -3.87
CA MET A 189 13.60 -3.75 -3.00
C MET A 189 14.06 -2.61 -2.10
N VAL A 190 13.14 -1.73 -1.76
CA VAL A 190 13.33 -0.77 -0.68
C VAL A 190 13.28 -1.55 0.63
N ARG A 191 14.41 -1.61 1.34
CA ARG A 191 14.53 -2.31 2.62
C ARG A 191 14.06 -1.44 3.76
N VAL A 192 13.22 -2.00 4.63
CA VAL A 192 12.86 -1.36 5.90
C VAL A 192 13.83 -1.90 6.94
N ARG A 193 14.86 -1.13 7.27
CA ARG A 193 15.86 -1.60 8.24
C ARG A 193 15.22 -1.64 9.63
N THR A 194 15.30 -2.79 10.28
CA THR A 194 15.25 -2.88 11.74
C THR A 194 16.63 -2.48 12.25
N THR A 195 16.73 -1.34 12.93
CA THR A 195 17.90 -1.01 13.77
C THR A 195 18.00 -1.97 14.94
#